data_AF-A0A937SQ56-F1
#
_entry.id   AF-A0A937SQ56-F1
#
_cell.length_a   1.000
_cell.length_b   1.000
_cell.length_c   1.000
_cell.angle_alpha   90.00
_cell.angle_beta   90.00
_cell.angle_gamma   90.00
#
_symmetry.space_group_name_H-M   'P 1'
#
loop_
_entity.id
_entity.type
_entity.pdbx_description
1 polymer ?
#
loop_
_entity_poly.entity_id
_entity_poly.type
_entity_poly.pdbx_seq_one_letter_code
_entity_poly.pdbx_strand_id
1 'polypeptide(L)'
;MAYDASKNQVLDTWENEETGLQISINRYGDGEPKLQIGPRTYTKKDGSKGSTKTGRLSIADVLWLEETIVEVREKMNEYFLGES
;
A
#
# COMPACT_ATOMS: atom_id res chain seq x y z
N MET A 1 20.14 4.18 -12.56
CA MET A 1 20.95 4.22 -11.32
C MET A 1 20.59 3.02 -10.47
N ALA A 2 21.57 2.41 -9.79
CA ALA A 2 21.28 1.34 -8.85
C ALA A 2 20.49 1.89 -7.64
N TYR A 3 19.62 1.07 -7.07
CA TYR A 3 18.92 1.39 -5.83
C TYR A 3 19.92 1.49 -4.67
N ASP A 4 19.83 2.57 -3.90
CA ASP A 4 20.61 2.82 -2.69
C ASP A 4 19.65 2.92 -1.50
N ALA A 5 19.70 1.91 -0.63
CA ALA A 5 18.80 1.82 0.52
C ALA A 5 18.93 3.00 1.48
N SER A 6 20.12 3.62 1.59
CA SER A 6 20.36 4.75 2.50
C SER A 6 19.61 6.01 2.09
N LYS A 7 19.28 6.13 0.80
CA LYS A 7 18.54 7.27 0.25
C LYS A 7 17.03 7.13 0.44
N ASN A 8 16.56 5.99 0.91
CA ASN A 8 15.14 5.75 1.05
C ASN A 8 14.64 6.11 2.45
N GLN A 9 13.85 7.17 2.54
CA GLN A 9 13.26 7.66 3.78
C GLN A 9 11.76 7.32 3.84
N VAL A 10 11.30 6.87 5.00
CA VAL A 10 9.87 6.82 5.35
C VAL A 10 9.53 8.13 6.06
N LEU A 11 8.50 8.82 5.58
CA LEU A 11 8.00 10.08 6.13
C LEU A 11 6.80 9.79 7.05
N ASP A 12 5.71 9.31 6.45
CA ASP A 12 4.40 8.91 6.99
C ASP A 12 4.26 7.40 7.20
N THR A 13 3.57 6.89 8.23
CA THR A 13 3.05 5.51 8.29
C THR A 13 1.73 5.41 9.06
N TRP A 14 0.80 4.63 8.52
CA TRP A 14 -0.47 4.23 9.13
C TRP A 14 -0.63 2.72 9.02
N GLU A 15 -1.29 2.09 9.98
CA GLU A 15 -1.57 0.66 9.99
C GLU A 15 -3.05 0.41 10.32
N ASN A 16 -3.70 -0.47 9.59
CA ASN A 16 -4.98 -1.03 9.97
C ASN A 16 -4.73 -2.14 11.01
N GLU A 17 -5.08 -1.89 12.27
CA GLU A 17 -4.75 -2.77 13.41
C GLU A 17 -5.39 -4.17 13.32
N GLU A 18 -6.50 -4.30 12.60
CA GLU A 18 -7.22 -5.58 12.45
C GLU A 18 -6.58 -6.47 11.38
N THR A 19 -6.17 -5.86 10.25
CA THR A 19 -5.72 -6.61 9.06
C THR A 19 -4.21 -6.57 8.86
N GLY A 20 -3.50 -5.67 9.54
CA GLY A 20 -2.06 -5.42 9.37
C GLY A 20 -1.69 -4.74 8.05
N LEU A 21 -2.67 -4.17 7.32
CA LEU A 21 -2.41 -3.38 6.12
C LEU A 21 -1.70 -2.09 6.52
N GLN A 22 -0.52 -1.84 5.95
CA GLN A 22 0.24 -0.61 6.17
C GLN A 22 0.11 0.34 4.98
N ILE A 23 0.02 1.64 5.26
CA ILE A 23 0.13 2.72 4.27
C ILE A 23 1.27 3.61 4.72
N SER A 24 2.15 4.02 3.82
CA SER A 24 3.28 4.91 4.16
C SER A 24 3.59 5.90 3.06
N ILE A 25 4.16 7.04 3.42
CA ILE A 25 4.75 7.99 2.46
C ILE A 25 6.26 7.78 2.47
N ASN A 26 6.84 7.53 1.31
CA ASN A 26 8.27 7.27 1.15
C ASN A 26 8.88 8.29 0.20
N ARG A 27 10.12 8.71 0.46
CA ARG A 27 10.90 9.58 -0.42
C ARG A 27 12.26 8.95 -0.70
N TYR A 28 12.70 8.98 -1.96
CA TYR A 28 14.03 8.49 -2.34
C TYR A 28 14.92 9.68 -2.71
N GLY A 29 15.97 9.93 -1.92
CA GLY A 29 16.80 11.13 -2.01
C GLY A 29 15.95 12.39 -1.91
N ASP A 30 16.25 13.37 -2.76
CA ASP A 30 15.49 14.63 -2.86
C ASP A 30 14.31 14.55 -3.85
N GLY A 31 13.90 13.33 -4.23
CA GLY A 31 12.79 13.11 -5.15
C GLY A 31 11.42 13.40 -4.54
N GLU A 32 10.37 13.24 -5.34
CA GLU A 32 9.00 13.43 -4.88
C GLU A 32 8.59 12.34 -3.85
N PRO A 33 7.83 12.71 -2.81
CA PRO A 33 7.15 11.75 -1.95
C PRO A 33 6.21 10.87 -2.77
N LYS A 34 6.16 9.59 -2.42
CA LYS A 34 5.25 8.62 -3.03
C LYS A 34 4.52 7.81 -1.98
N LEU A 35 3.26 7.54 -2.24
CA LEU A 35 2.44 6.64 -1.44
C LEU A 35 2.92 5.20 -1.67
N GLN A 36 2.96 4.41 -0.61
CA GLN A 36 3.14 2.97 -0.67
C GLN A 36 1.99 2.32 0.11
N ILE A 37 1.18 1.51 -0.57
CA ILE A 37 0.10 0.73 0.04
C ILE A 37 0.61 -0.70 0.19
N GLY A 38 0.75 -1.19 1.41
CA GLY A 38 1.44 -2.42 1.72
C GLY A 38 2.94 -2.23 1.88
N PRO A 39 3.66 -3.24 2.34
CA PRO A 39 3.66 -4.58 1.77
C PRO A 39 2.50 -5.46 2.22
N ARG A 40 2.09 -6.44 1.41
CA ARG A 40 1.14 -7.45 1.89
C ARG A 40 1.86 -8.34 2.89
N THR A 41 1.65 -8.08 4.18
CA THR A 41 2.22 -8.88 5.26
C THR A 41 1.45 -10.19 5.34
N TYR A 42 2.15 -11.32 5.21
CA TYR A 42 1.56 -12.65 5.37
C TYR A 42 2.34 -13.45 6.41
N THR A 43 1.62 -14.25 7.18
CA THR A 43 2.22 -15.19 8.12
C THR A 43 2.65 -16.44 7.36
N LYS A 44 3.95 -16.73 7.39
CA LYS A 44 4.51 -17.94 6.79
C LYS A 44 4.16 -19.17 7.66
N LYS A 45 4.31 -20.37 7.10
CA LYS A 45 4.09 -21.64 7.81
C LYS A 45 4.96 -21.80 9.07
N ASP A 46 6.09 -21.09 9.14
CA ASP A 46 7.01 -21.07 10.28
C ASP A 46 6.66 -19.99 11.35
N GLY A 47 5.55 -19.26 11.17
CA GLY A 47 5.11 -18.19 12.06
C GLY A 47 5.81 -16.84 11.83
N SER A 48 6.82 -16.77 10.96
CA SER A 48 7.47 -15.50 10.63
C SER A 48 6.60 -14.65 9.70
N LYS A 49 6.67 -13.32 9.88
CA LYS A 49 5.98 -12.37 9.00
C LYS A 49 6.87 -12.07 7.78
N GLY A 50 6.32 -12.24 6.57
CA GLY A 50 6.95 -11.84 5.30
C GLY A 50 6.23 -10.64 4.68
N SER A 51 6.89 -9.89 3.79
CA SER A 51 6.32 -8.68 3.18
C SER A 51 6.75 -8.57 1.70
N THR A 52 5.81 -8.35 0.78
CA THR A 52 6.13 -8.03 -0.64
C THR A 52 5.79 -6.56 -0.91
N LYS A 53 6.72 -5.78 -1.47
CA LYS A 53 6.46 -4.36 -1.74
C LYS A 53 5.49 -4.21 -2.91
N THR A 54 4.34 -3.59 -2.66
CA THR A 54 3.57 -2.93 -3.73
C THR A 54 4.43 -1.78 -4.28
N GLY A 55 4.27 -1.47 -5.57
CA GLY A 55 4.91 -0.30 -6.18
C GLY A 55 4.57 1.01 -5.46
N ARG A 56 5.37 2.05 -5.71
CA ARG A 56 5.16 3.40 -5.16
C ARG A 56 4.32 4.25 -6.10
N LEU A 57 3.24 4.82 -5.57
CA LEU A 57 2.25 5.61 -6.28
C LEU A 57 2.58 7.11 -6.17
N SER A 58 2.48 7.82 -7.28
CA SER A 58 2.62 9.27 -7.33
C SER A 58 1.39 9.97 -6.72
N ILE A 59 1.45 11.29 -6.55
CA ILE A 59 0.28 12.06 -6.12
C ILE A 59 -0.89 11.97 -7.12
N ALA A 60 -0.59 11.90 -8.43
CA ALA A 60 -1.63 11.74 -9.45
C ALA A 60 -2.37 10.40 -9.30
N ASP A 61 -1.63 9.32 -9.02
CA ASP A 61 -2.22 8.01 -8.75
C ASP A 61 -3.07 8.02 -7.46
N VAL A 62 -2.64 8.77 -6.43
CA VAL A 62 -3.38 8.91 -5.17
C VAL A 62 -4.70 9.64 -5.37
N LEU A 63 -4.71 10.73 -6.16
CA LEU A 63 -5.93 11.46 -6.50
C LEU A 63 -6.91 10.57 -7.28
N TRP A 64 -6.39 9.81 -8.25
CA TRP A 64 -7.22 8.84 -8.97
C TRP A 64 -7.78 7.74 -8.05
N LEU A 65 -6.99 7.26 -7.09
CA LEU A 65 -7.46 6.30 -6.09
C LEU A 65 -8.57 6.89 -5.21
N GLU A 66 -8.45 8.14 -4.77
CA GLU A 66 -9.48 8.83 -3.97
C GLU A 66 -10.83 8.84 -4.71
N GLU A 67 -10.81 9.13 -6.01
CA GLU A 67 -12.01 9.15 -6.86
C GLU A 67 -12.56 7.72 -7.11
N THR A 68 -11.69 6.73 -7.24
CA THR A 68 -12.06 5.37 -7.70
C THR A 68 -12.41 4.42 -6.54
N ILE A 69 -11.91 4.66 -5.33
CA ILE A 69 -11.98 3.68 -4.22
C ILE A 69 -13.41 3.38 -3.78
N VAL A 70 -14.33 4.35 -3.91
CA VAL A 70 -15.75 4.17 -3.57
C VAL A 70 -16.41 3.18 -4.51
N GLU A 71 -16.21 3.33 -5.82
CA GLU A 71 -16.73 2.42 -6.83
C GLU A 71 -16.15 1.00 -6.66
N VAL A 72 -14.84 0.89 -6.40
CA VAL A 72 -14.19 -0.40 -6.13
C VAL A 72 -14.85 -1.11 -4.95
N ARG A 73 -15.07 -0.40 -3.83
CA ARG A 73 -15.75 -0.96 -2.65
C ARG A 73 -17.18 -1.41 -2.98
N GLU A 74 -17.93 -0.61 -3.73
CA GLU A 74 -19.29 -0.96 -4.14
C GLU A 74 -19.31 -2.23 -4.98
N LYS A 75 -18.42 -2.35 -5.97
CA LYS A 75 -18.27 -3.57 -6.76
C LYS A 75 -17.86 -4.78 -5.93
N MET A 76 -16.96 -4.60 -4.96
CA MET A 76 -16.60 -5.68 -4.02
C MET A 76 -17.81 -6.17 -3.22
N ASN A 77 -18.65 -5.24 -2.73
CA ASN A 77 -19.87 -5.59 -2.01
C ASN A 77 -20.89 -6.29 -2.93
N GLU A 78 -21.06 -5.82 -4.17
CA GLU A 78 -21.91 -6.48 -5.16
C GLU A 78 -21.48 -7.94 -5.38
N TYR A 79 -20.19 -8.22 -5.59
CA TYR A 79 -19.70 -9.58 -5.76
C TYR A 79 -19.86 -10.44 -4.49
N PHE A 80 -19.68 -9.83 -3.31
CA PHE A 80 -19.85 -10.54 -2.05
C PHE A 80 -21.32 -10.90 -1.75
N LEU A 81 -22.27 -10.04 -2.17
CA LEU A 81 -23.71 -10.22 -1.93
C LEU A 81 -24.43 -10.93 -3.08
N GLY A 82 -23.83 -11.03 -4.26
CA GLY A 82 -24.39 -11.66 -5.46
C GLY A 82 -24.15 -13.16 -5.60
N GLU A 83 -23.42 -13.78 -4.66
CA GLU A 83 -23.18 -15.24 -4.60
C GLU A 83 -24.10 -15.99 -3.59
N SER A 84 -25.27 -15.42 -3.24
CA SER A 84 -26.28 -16.09 -2.40
C SER A 84 -27.52 -16.52 -3.19
#